data_AF-A0A5F0D1T9-F1
#
_entry.id   AF-A0A5F0D1T9-F1
#
_cell.length_a   1.000
_cell.length_b   1.000
_cell.length_c   1.000
_cell.angle_alpha   90.00
_cell.angle_beta   90.00
_cell.angle_gamma   90.00
#
_symmetry.space_group_name_H-M   'P 1'
#
loop_
_entity.id
_entity.type
_entity.pdbx_description
1 polymer ?
#
loop_
_entity_poly.entity_id
_entity_poly.type
_entity_poly.pdbx_seq_one_letter_code
_entity_poly.pdbx_strand_id
1 'polypeptide(L)'
;MGFLGCSVGHAARCTSKLVRLPIGVHRANTVTNESRQSGCRWPARCLLRSLVARVRPVGTCSNPCRELDRLPRARAGIRLGRSALPASGYCGTVKTQLKLGAELGAVVITVSDRCSRGEREDRSGPAAVDALLEVGIPAGAPRVVPDGIESVAGAISAALGDGARLVVTTGGTGVSARDLTPEGTATLLNTILPGISERMRAVSVATIPTAVLSRGIAGIADSVGNNGALVVNLPGSVGAVRDGVAILAPLVRHVIDQLDGGDH
;
A
#
# COMPACT_ATOMS: atom_id res chain seq x y z
N MET A 1 -48.49 -46.99 -33.38
CA MET A 1 -48.47 -46.99 -31.90
C MET A 1 -49.20 -45.74 -31.43
N GLY A 2 -50.43 -45.89 -30.96
CA GLY A 2 -51.27 -44.80 -30.49
C GLY A 2 -52.61 -45.37 -30.08
N PHE A 3 -52.86 -45.50 -28.78
CA PHE A 3 -54.14 -45.94 -28.23
C PHE A 3 -54.54 -45.05 -27.07
N LEU A 4 -55.83 -44.73 -27.09
CA LEU A 4 -56.61 -43.87 -26.21
C LEU A 4 -56.67 -44.36 -24.75
N GLY A 5 -57.01 -43.44 -23.83
CA GLY A 5 -57.54 -43.75 -22.50
C GLY A 5 -58.13 -42.52 -21.82
N CYS A 6 -59.42 -42.58 -21.50
CA CYS A 6 -60.31 -41.48 -21.11
C CYS A 6 -60.40 -41.27 -19.56
N SER A 7 -60.96 -40.11 -19.18
CA SER A 7 -61.42 -39.59 -17.87
C SER A 7 -62.17 -40.58 -16.93
N VAL A 8 -62.46 -40.38 -15.63
CA VAL A 8 -62.94 -39.24 -14.79
C VAL A 8 -62.82 -39.63 -13.29
N GLY A 9 -62.74 -38.69 -12.32
CA GLY A 9 -63.52 -38.84 -11.06
C GLY A 9 -62.94 -38.44 -9.68
N HIS A 10 -63.03 -37.15 -9.32
CA HIS A 10 -63.39 -36.49 -8.03
C HIS A 10 -63.26 -37.15 -6.64
N ALA A 11 -62.62 -36.43 -5.69
CA ALA A 11 -63.14 -35.87 -4.40
C ALA A 11 -61.95 -35.31 -3.57
N ALA A 12 -61.77 -34.02 -3.22
CA ALA A 12 -62.56 -33.02 -2.47
C ALA A 12 -62.17 -32.90 -0.96
N ARG A 13 -61.66 -31.69 -0.62
CA ARG A 13 -61.60 -30.99 0.71
C ARG A 13 -60.52 -31.51 1.71
N CYS A 14 -59.96 -30.72 2.63
CA CYS A 14 -60.43 -29.48 3.25
C CYS A 14 -59.25 -28.60 3.74
N THR A 15 -59.45 -27.30 3.65
CA THR A 15 -58.60 -26.20 4.12
C THR A 15 -58.70 -25.97 5.64
N SER A 16 -57.61 -25.50 6.27
CA SER A 16 -57.70 -24.50 7.34
C SER A 16 -56.37 -23.77 7.58
N LYS A 17 -56.38 -22.46 7.29
CA LYS A 17 -55.49 -21.44 7.86
C LYS A 17 -55.81 -21.30 9.35
N LEU A 18 -54.79 -21.09 10.19
CA LEU A 18 -54.92 -20.22 11.36
C LEU A 18 -53.55 -19.63 11.76
N VAL A 19 -53.60 -18.33 12.00
CA VAL A 19 -52.54 -17.38 12.34
C VAL A 19 -52.41 -17.29 13.87
N ARG A 20 -51.20 -17.13 14.41
CA ARG A 20 -50.83 -16.17 15.50
C ARG A 20 -49.35 -16.31 15.92
N LEU A 21 -48.59 -15.20 15.82
CA LEU A 21 -47.36 -14.87 16.56
C LEU A 21 -47.72 -14.35 17.97
N PRO A 22 -46.78 -13.83 18.79
CA PRO A 22 -45.43 -14.28 19.23
C PRO A 22 -45.44 -14.48 20.77
N ILE A 23 -44.32 -14.76 21.47
CA ILE A 23 -43.74 -14.15 22.72
C ILE A 23 -42.67 -15.14 23.28
N GLY A 24 -41.46 -14.67 23.61
CA GLY A 24 -40.46 -15.50 24.31
C GLY A 24 -39.06 -14.88 24.38
N VAL A 25 -38.96 -13.72 25.01
CA VAL A 25 -37.71 -13.06 25.40
C VAL A 25 -37.04 -13.89 26.52
N HIS A 26 -35.77 -14.25 26.37
CA HIS A 26 -34.92 -14.56 27.52
C HIS A 26 -33.77 -13.57 27.60
N ARG A 27 -33.83 -12.70 28.62
CA ARG A 27 -32.71 -11.92 29.14
C ARG A 27 -32.42 -12.38 30.57
N ALA A 28 -31.15 -12.15 30.93
CA ALA A 28 -30.55 -12.07 32.26
C ALA A 28 -30.03 -13.37 32.88
N ASN A 29 -28.70 -13.44 33.04
CA ASN A 29 -28.15 -13.33 34.38
C ASN A 29 -26.88 -12.47 34.39
N THR A 30 -27.00 -11.31 35.03
CA THR A 30 -25.92 -10.52 35.59
C THR A 30 -25.32 -11.27 36.78
N VAL A 31 -24.01 -11.45 36.81
CA VAL A 31 -23.28 -11.76 38.05
C VAL A 31 -22.48 -10.51 38.41
N THR A 32 -22.96 -9.82 39.44
CA THR A 32 -22.19 -8.86 40.22
C THR A 32 -21.27 -9.65 41.15
N ASN A 33 -19.99 -9.30 41.21
CA ASN A 33 -19.19 -9.57 42.40
C ASN A 33 -18.16 -8.44 42.60
N GLU A 34 -18.56 -7.46 43.40
CA GLU A 34 -17.63 -6.67 44.21
C GLU A 34 -17.23 -7.51 45.42
N SER A 35 -15.95 -7.78 45.59
CA SER A 35 -15.38 -7.93 46.92
C SER A 35 -13.96 -7.39 46.94
N ARG A 36 -13.77 -6.46 47.89
CA ARG A 36 -12.52 -5.78 48.22
C ARG A 36 -11.59 -6.72 48.99
N GLN A 37 -10.33 -6.27 49.06
CA GLN A 37 -9.28 -6.58 50.03
C GLN A 37 -8.50 -7.90 49.79
N SER A 38 -7.23 -7.77 49.42
CA SER A 38 -6.12 -7.73 50.39
C SER A 38 -4.78 -7.84 49.66
N GLY A 39 -3.80 -7.09 50.14
CA GLY A 39 -2.49 -6.98 49.51
C GLY A 39 -1.63 -8.22 49.67
N CYS A 40 -0.88 -8.56 48.63
CA CYS A 40 0.24 -9.48 48.71
C CYS A 40 1.55 -8.71 48.50
N ARG A 41 2.24 -8.50 49.62
CA ARG A 41 3.67 -8.21 49.70
C ARG A 41 4.45 -9.33 49.02
N TRP A 42 5.40 -8.98 48.16
CA TRP A 42 6.42 -9.90 47.66
C TRP A 42 7.54 -10.03 48.71
N PRO A 43 7.87 -11.23 49.21
CA PRO A 43 9.10 -11.43 49.96
C PRO A 43 10.25 -11.75 49.02
N ALA A 44 11.41 -11.19 49.37
CA ALA A 44 12.68 -11.41 48.75
C ALA A 44 13.33 -12.73 49.20
N ARG A 45 14.15 -13.29 48.30
CA ARG A 45 15.30 -14.21 48.52
C ARG A 45 15.02 -15.60 49.10
N CYS A 46 15.39 -16.63 48.34
CA CYS A 46 16.46 -17.54 48.75
C CYS A 46 16.99 -18.38 47.58
N LEU A 47 18.29 -18.63 47.65
CA LEU A 47 19.14 -19.35 46.70
C LEU A 47 18.74 -20.82 46.56
N LEU A 48 18.99 -21.42 45.40
CA LEU A 48 19.84 -22.61 45.31
C LEU A 48 20.37 -22.86 43.89
N ARG A 49 21.41 -23.69 43.85
CA ARG A 49 22.45 -23.89 42.85
C ARG A 49 22.03 -24.67 41.59
N SER A 50 22.74 -24.32 40.51
CA SER A 50 23.29 -25.19 39.46
C SER A 50 22.35 -26.00 38.56
N LEU A 51 22.29 -25.62 37.28
CA LEU A 51 22.76 -26.50 36.19
C LEU A 51 23.13 -25.69 34.94
N VAL A 52 24.19 -26.15 34.29
CA VAL A 52 24.90 -25.53 33.18
C VAL A 52 24.14 -25.71 31.86
N ALA A 53 23.87 -24.62 31.14
CA ALA A 53 23.62 -24.66 29.70
C ALA A 53 24.33 -23.46 29.05
N ARG A 54 25.28 -23.78 28.17
CA ARG A 54 26.22 -22.86 27.52
C ARG A 54 25.48 -21.97 26.51
N VAL A 55 25.45 -20.67 26.75
CA VAL A 55 25.20 -19.65 25.71
C VAL A 55 26.54 -18.98 25.40
N ARG A 56 26.97 -19.01 24.13
CA ARG A 56 28.19 -18.35 23.65
C ARG A 56 27.96 -16.83 23.59
N PRO A 57 28.76 -15.99 24.28
CA PRO A 57 28.75 -14.56 24.04
C PRO A 57 29.74 -14.19 22.92
N VAL A 58 29.30 -13.23 22.10
CA VAL A 58 30.06 -12.54 21.07
C VAL A 58 31.24 -11.80 21.73
N GLY A 59 32.43 -11.94 21.15
CA GLY A 59 33.70 -11.51 21.72
C GLY A 59 33.78 -10.02 22.01
N THR A 60 34.15 -9.69 23.24
CA THR A 60 34.71 -8.40 23.63
C THR A 60 36.22 -8.45 23.44
N CYS A 61 36.74 -7.53 22.64
CA CYS A 61 38.16 -7.35 22.43
C CYS A 61 38.80 -6.86 23.73
N SER A 62 39.64 -7.69 24.34
CA SER A 62 40.47 -7.33 25.48
C SER A 62 41.90 -7.75 25.16
N ASN A 63 42.76 -6.77 24.90
CA ASN A 63 44.08 -6.79 25.50
C ASN A 63 44.62 -5.37 25.71
N PRO A 64 45.42 -5.20 26.78
CA PRO A 64 45.68 -3.90 27.40
C PRO A 64 46.81 -3.13 26.71
N CYS A 65 46.69 -1.81 26.78
CA CYS A 65 47.76 -0.85 26.53
C CYS A 65 48.95 -1.08 27.49
N ARG A 66 50.18 -1.11 26.95
CA ARG A 66 51.33 -0.33 27.44
C ARG A 66 52.59 -0.59 26.61
N GLU A 67 52.99 0.42 25.84
CA GLU A 67 54.36 0.97 25.80
C GLU A 67 54.25 2.34 25.09
N LEU A 68 53.94 3.39 25.85
CA LEU A 68 54.86 4.42 26.36
C LEU A 68 55.76 5.09 25.30
N ASP A 69 55.52 6.40 25.20
CA ASP A 69 56.47 7.48 24.99
C ASP A 69 57.17 7.62 23.63
N ARG A 70 56.78 8.69 22.91
CA ARG A 70 57.60 9.92 22.89
C ARG A 70 56.88 11.10 22.19
N LEU A 71 56.59 12.09 23.02
CA LEU A 71 56.81 13.54 22.80
C LEU A 71 55.83 14.36 21.93
N PRO A 72 55.73 15.69 22.21
CA PRO A 72 54.43 16.35 22.35
C PRO A 72 54.13 17.45 21.33
N ARG A 73 52.81 17.61 21.14
CA ARG A 73 52.03 18.85 20.94
C ARG A 73 52.61 19.91 19.98
N ALA A 74 52.02 19.94 18.78
CA ALA A 74 51.83 21.18 18.02
C ALA A 74 50.36 21.31 17.61
N ARG A 75 49.81 22.51 17.87
CA ARG A 75 48.47 22.96 17.46
C ARG A 75 48.42 22.98 15.93
N ALA A 76 47.42 22.33 15.33
CA ALA A 76 47.02 22.57 13.95
C ALA A 76 45.53 22.25 13.76
N GLY A 77 44.81 23.18 13.13
CA GLY A 77 43.39 23.07 12.87
C GLY A 77 43.03 21.83 12.07
N ILE A 78 42.05 21.08 12.57
CA ILE A 78 41.48 19.96 11.85
C ILE A 78 40.55 20.56 10.79
N ARG A 79 41.05 20.58 9.54
CA ARG A 79 40.16 20.60 8.37
C ARG A 79 39.33 19.33 8.44
N LEU A 80 38.04 19.46 8.67
CA LEU A 80 37.09 18.40 8.39
C LEU A 80 37.05 18.20 6.87
N GLY A 81 37.92 17.32 6.38
CA GLY A 81 37.75 16.72 5.07
C GLY A 81 36.44 15.93 5.09
N ARG A 82 35.38 16.49 4.51
CA ARG A 82 34.19 15.71 4.15
C ARG A 82 34.63 14.71 3.09
N SER A 83 34.82 13.47 3.53
CA SER A 83 34.97 12.30 2.68
C SER A 83 33.81 12.26 1.69
N ALA A 84 34.16 12.30 0.42
CA ALA A 84 33.24 12.01 -0.68
C ALA A 84 32.63 10.62 -0.45
N LEU A 85 31.31 10.57 -0.27
CA LEU A 85 30.56 9.33 -0.37
C LEU A 85 30.66 8.84 -1.83
N PRO A 86 30.89 7.54 -2.08
CA PRO A 86 30.96 7.04 -3.44
C PRO A 86 29.59 7.18 -4.10
N ALA A 87 29.56 7.83 -5.26
CA ALA A 87 28.44 7.81 -6.18
C ALA A 87 28.23 6.36 -6.64
N SER A 88 27.32 5.64 -5.98
CA SER A 88 26.69 4.45 -6.54
C SER A 88 25.81 4.94 -7.69
N GLY A 89 26.24 4.93 -8.96
CA GLY A 89 26.83 3.77 -9.62
C GLY A 89 25.76 2.90 -10.26
N TYR A 90 24.55 3.42 -10.53
CA TYR A 90 23.64 2.81 -11.50
C TYR A 90 24.08 3.19 -12.92
N CYS A 91 25.24 2.67 -13.34
CA CYS A 91 25.69 2.70 -14.72
C CYS A 91 25.06 1.51 -15.45
N GLY A 92 23.78 1.67 -15.78
CA GLY A 92 23.08 0.80 -16.71
C GLY A 92 22.39 1.68 -17.72
N THR A 93 23.09 2.04 -18.80
CA THR A 93 22.47 2.65 -19.97
C THR A 93 21.62 1.58 -20.64
N VAL A 94 20.40 1.36 -20.14
CA VAL A 94 19.42 0.55 -20.86
C VAL A 94 18.94 1.40 -22.03
N LYS A 95 19.66 1.33 -23.15
CA LYS A 95 19.17 1.78 -24.45
C LYS A 95 18.06 0.82 -24.88
N THR A 96 16.88 0.93 -24.28
CA THR A 96 15.67 0.37 -24.85
C THR A 96 14.88 1.52 -25.45
N GLN A 97 15.34 1.96 -26.63
CA GLN A 97 14.44 2.56 -27.62
C GLN A 97 13.53 1.45 -28.19
N LEU A 98 12.73 0.82 -27.33
CA LEU A 98 11.63 0.00 -27.76
C LEU A 98 10.44 0.94 -27.95
N LYS A 99 9.98 1.04 -29.20
CA LYS A 99 8.78 1.78 -29.59
C LYS A 99 7.65 1.36 -28.66
N LEU A 100 7.21 2.28 -27.80
CA LEU A 100 6.03 2.07 -26.99
C LEU A 100 4.85 2.03 -27.98
N GLY A 101 4.22 0.86 -28.12
CA GLY A 101 2.96 0.77 -28.84
C GLY A 101 1.97 1.75 -28.22
N ALA A 102 1.05 2.28 -29.02
CA ALA A 102 0.03 3.24 -28.61
C ALA A 102 -0.95 2.72 -27.51
N GLU A 103 -0.68 1.56 -26.91
CA GLU A 103 -1.56 0.81 -26.02
C GLU A 103 -1.21 0.91 -24.54
N LEU A 104 -0.14 1.62 -24.16
CA LEU A 104 0.21 1.85 -22.76
C LEU A 104 -0.48 3.11 -22.21
N GLY A 105 -1.81 3.06 -22.11
CA GLY A 105 -2.60 4.16 -21.56
C GLY A 105 -2.43 4.26 -20.04
N ALA A 106 -1.96 5.42 -19.57
CA ALA A 106 -1.96 5.76 -18.16
C ALA A 106 -3.18 6.62 -17.79
N VAL A 107 -3.78 6.34 -16.63
CA VAL A 107 -4.86 7.15 -16.05
C VAL A 107 -4.43 7.70 -14.70
N VAL A 108 -4.56 9.01 -14.54
CA VAL A 108 -4.32 9.71 -13.28
C VAL A 108 -5.65 9.97 -12.58
N ILE A 109 -5.71 9.63 -11.29
CA ILE A 109 -6.88 9.83 -10.44
C ILE A 109 -6.49 10.66 -9.21
N THR A 110 -6.96 11.88 -9.14
CA THR A 110 -6.85 12.71 -7.93
C THR A 110 -7.94 12.34 -6.95
N VAL A 111 -7.56 11.94 -5.75
CA VAL A 111 -8.46 11.62 -4.65
C VAL A 111 -8.47 12.77 -3.66
N SER A 112 -9.56 13.54 -3.66
CA SER A 112 -9.79 14.57 -2.66
C SER A 112 -11.24 15.03 -2.62
N ASP A 113 -11.86 14.98 -1.44
CA ASP A 113 -13.18 15.59 -1.18
C ASP A 113 -13.23 17.04 -1.64
N ARG A 114 -12.23 17.85 -1.29
CA ARG A 114 -12.21 19.29 -1.59
C ARG A 114 -12.10 19.57 -3.09
N CYS A 115 -11.24 18.83 -3.79
CA CYS A 115 -11.11 18.99 -5.24
C CYS A 115 -12.38 18.51 -5.96
N SER A 116 -12.96 17.39 -5.52
CA SER A 116 -14.21 16.86 -6.11
C SER A 116 -15.41 17.81 -5.96
N ARG A 117 -15.41 18.65 -4.92
CA ARG A 117 -16.44 19.67 -4.65
C ARG A 117 -16.13 21.03 -5.27
N GLY A 118 -14.97 21.19 -5.92
CA GLY A 118 -14.51 22.46 -6.48
C GLY A 118 -14.07 23.49 -5.43
N GLU A 119 -13.92 23.10 -4.16
CA GLU A 119 -13.47 23.98 -3.07
C GLU A 119 -11.97 24.28 -3.16
N ARG A 120 -11.23 23.43 -3.89
CA ARG A 120 -9.79 23.57 -4.12
C ARG A 120 -9.46 23.13 -5.54
N GLU A 121 -8.59 23.88 -6.19
CA GLU A 121 -8.03 23.49 -7.48
C GLU A 121 -7.09 22.29 -7.35
N ASP A 122 -7.26 21.29 -8.22
CA ASP A 122 -6.35 20.18 -8.33
C ASP A 122 -5.08 20.60 -9.09
N ARG A 123 -3.96 20.63 -8.37
CA ARG A 123 -2.62 20.88 -8.93
C ARG A 123 -1.81 19.61 -9.11
N SER A 124 -2.16 18.54 -8.40
CA SER A 124 -1.36 17.31 -8.34
C SER A 124 -1.72 16.39 -9.50
N GLY A 125 -2.99 16.30 -9.88
CA GLY A 125 -3.44 15.55 -11.05
C GLY A 125 -2.78 16.04 -12.35
N PRO A 126 -2.89 17.33 -12.71
CA PRO A 126 -2.23 17.87 -13.90
C PRO A 126 -0.72 17.66 -13.88
N ALA A 127 -0.07 17.88 -12.72
CA ALA A 127 1.36 17.66 -12.58
C ALA A 127 1.78 16.19 -12.77
N ALA A 128 0.93 15.23 -12.41
CA ALA A 128 1.18 13.81 -12.68
C ALA A 128 1.10 13.50 -14.17
N VAL A 129 0.08 14.03 -14.85
CA VAL A 129 -0.11 13.87 -16.29
C VAL A 129 1.07 14.46 -17.04
N ASP A 130 1.46 15.69 -16.73
CA ASP A 130 2.64 16.34 -17.34
C ASP A 130 3.90 15.50 -17.15
N ALA A 131 4.16 15.04 -15.91
CA ALA A 131 5.34 14.23 -15.62
C ALA A 131 5.33 12.88 -16.37
N LEU A 132 4.16 12.25 -16.55
CA LEU A 132 4.03 11.00 -17.32
C LEU A 132 4.31 11.25 -18.81
N LEU A 133 3.77 12.33 -19.36
CA LEU A 133 3.99 12.73 -20.75
C LEU A 133 5.47 13.06 -21.00
N GLU A 134 6.14 13.74 -20.07
CA GLU A 134 7.58 14.05 -20.15
C GLU A 134 8.46 12.79 -20.25
N VAL A 135 8.07 11.69 -19.58
CA VAL A 135 8.76 10.40 -19.67
C VAL A 135 8.26 9.50 -20.79
N GLY A 136 7.38 10.01 -21.65
CA GLY A 136 6.86 9.32 -22.83
C GLY A 136 5.80 8.25 -22.52
N ILE A 137 5.06 8.40 -21.43
CA ILE A 137 3.89 7.57 -21.09
C ILE A 137 2.63 8.38 -21.42
N PRO A 138 1.81 7.95 -22.40
CA PRO A 138 0.56 8.63 -22.74
C PRO A 138 -0.41 8.66 -21.56
N ALA A 139 -0.88 9.86 -21.20
CA ALA A 139 -1.89 10.05 -20.17
C ALA A 139 -2.93 11.08 -20.63
N GLY A 140 -4.20 10.80 -20.36
CA GLY A 140 -5.30 11.75 -20.58
C GLY A 140 -5.41 12.76 -19.43
N ALA A 141 -6.44 13.61 -19.50
CA ALA A 141 -6.76 14.53 -18.41
C ALA A 141 -7.00 13.77 -17.08
N PRO A 142 -6.59 14.34 -15.93
CA PRO A 142 -6.76 13.68 -14.64
C PRO A 142 -8.24 13.59 -14.28
N ARG A 143 -8.63 12.46 -13.67
CA ARG A 143 -9.97 12.25 -13.10
C ARG A 143 -9.94 12.70 -11.64
N VAL A 144 -10.93 13.45 -11.16
CA VAL A 144 -11.03 13.86 -9.75
C VAL A 144 -12.18 13.14 -9.09
N VAL A 145 -11.93 12.50 -7.95
CA VAL A 145 -12.93 11.73 -7.19
C VAL A 145 -12.87 12.06 -5.69
N PRO A 146 -13.99 11.92 -4.96
CA PRO A 146 -13.98 12.13 -3.51
C PRO A 146 -13.23 11.02 -2.76
N ASP A 147 -12.85 11.30 -1.52
CA ASP A 147 -12.19 10.33 -0.64
C ASP A 147 -13.18 9.23 -0.21
N GLY A 148 -12.73 7.97 -0.24
CA GLY A 148 -13.52 6.82 0.23
C GLY A 148 -13.16 5.54 -0.52
N ILE A 149 -13.39 4.39 0.12
CA ILE A 149 -13.01 3.08 -0.40
C ILE A 149 -13.71 2.82 -1.75
N GLU A 150 -15.03 2.97 -1.77
CA GLU A 150 -15.87 2.67 -2.93
C GLU A 150 -15.64 3.66 -4.07
N SER A 151 -15.44 4.94 -3.74
CA SER A 151 -15.12 6.00 -4.70
C SER A 151 -13.81 5.71 -5.43
N VAL A 152 -12.75 5.42 -4.67
CA VAL A 152 -11.42 5.12 -5.22
C VAL A 152 -11.44 3.82 -6.00
N ALA A 153 -12.00 2.75 -5.43
CA ALA A 153 -12.10 1.46 -6.10
C ALA A 153 -12.89 1.57 -7.42
N GLY A 154 -14.05 2.24 -7.41
CA GLY A 154 -14.85 2.45 -8.61
C GLY A 154 -14.10 3.21 -9.70
N ALA A 155 -13.34 4.24 -9.33
CA ALA A 155 -12.55 5.03 -10.28
C ALA A 155 -11.40 4.23 -10.91
N ILE A 156 -10.68 3.43 -10.10
CA ILE A 156 -9.61 2.55 -10.57
C ILE A 156 -10.21 1.45 -11.46
N SER A 157 -11.28 0.78 -11.03
CA SER A 157 -11.96 -0.25 -11.83
C SER A 157 -12.47 0.30 -13.16
N ALA A 158 -13.00 1.52 -13.20
CA ALA A 158 -13.41 2.16 -14.45
C ALA A 158 -12.20 2.40 -15.37
N ALA A 159 -11.08 2.88 -14.84
CA ALA A 159 -9.86 3.08 -15.62
C ALA A 159 -9.31 1.76 -16.19
N LEU A 160 -9.30 0.69 -15.39
CA LEU A 160 -8.92 -0.66 -15.82
C LEU A 160 -9.90 -1.19 -16.88
N GLY A 161 -11.20 -0.95 -16.69
CA GLY A 161 -12.27 -1.25 -17.65
C GLY A 161 -12.18 -0.48 -18.97
N ASP A 162 -11.51 0.66 -18.98
CA ASP A 162 -11.19 1.43 -20.19
C ASP A 162 -9.89 0.94 -20.87
N GLY A 163 -9.23 -0.09 -20.32
CA GLY A 163 -7.99 -0.67 -20.84
C GLY A 163 -6.71 0.00 -20.34
N ALA A 164 -6.76 0.78 -19.26
CA ALA A 164 -5.55 1.37 -18.68
C ALA A 164 -4.55 0.27 -18.27
N ARG A 165 -3.29 0.45 -18.65
CA ARG A 165 -2.15 -0.41 -18.25
C ARG A 165 -1.41 0.15 -17.04
N LEU A 166 -1.53 1.46 -16.80
CA LEU A 166 -1.01 2.15 -15.62
C LEU A 166 -2.10 3.01 -14.99
N VAL A 167 -2.37 2.83 -13.70
CA VAL A 167 -3.25 3.72 -12.93
C VAL A 167 -2.45 4.35 -11.80
N VAL A 168 -2.42 5.67 -11.78
CA VAL A 168 -1.75 6.45 -10.73
C VAL A 168 -2.80 7.21 -9.95
N THR A 169 -2.91 6.95 -8.65
CA THR A 169 -3.73 7.79 -7.77
C THR A 169 -2.86 8.83 -7.07
N THR A 170 -3.42 9.99 -6.75
CA THR A 170 -2.75 11.03 -5.96
C THR A 170 -3.68 11.56 -4.88
N GLY A 171 -3.26 11.45 -3.61
CA GLY A 171 -4.07 11.86 -2.45
C GLY A 171 -4.60 10.68 -1.64
N GLY A 172 -5.20 10.99 -0.48
CA GLY A 172 -5.87 9.99 0.36
C GLY A 172 -4.99 8.88 0.96
N THR A 173 -3.65 9.06 1.00
CA THR A 173 -2.69 8.06 1.53
C THR A 173 -2.15 8.38 2.93
N GLY A 174 -2.62 9.44 3.58
CA GLY A 174 -2.17 9.85 4.91
C GLY A 174 -2.79 9.01 6.04
N VAL A 175 -2.87 9.58 7.25
CA VAL A 175 -3.42 8.92 8.45
C VAL A 175 -4.78 9.48 8.88
N SER A 176 -5.38 10.37 8.09
CA SER A 176 -6.71 10.90 8.35
C SER A 176 -7.78 9.81 8.22
N ALA A 177 -8.90 9.95 8.93
CA ALA A 177 -10.03 9.03 8.85
C ALA A 177 -10.63 8.90 7.45
N ARG A 178 -10.41 9.90 6.58
CA ARG A 178 -10.85 9.89 5.18
C ARG A 178 -9.76 9.46 4.20
N ASP A 179 -8.50 9.34 4.63
CA ASP A 179 -7.44 8.81 3.79
C ASP A 179 -7.68 7.30 3.62
N LEU A 180 -8.43 6.91 2.58
CA LEU A 180 -8.83 5.52 2.34
C LEU A 180 -8.44 5.04 0.94
N THR A 181 -7.50 5.73 0.30
CA THR A 181 -7.01 5.36 -1.04
C THR A 181 -6.30 4.00 -1.04
N PRO A 182 -5.42 3.69 -0.07
CA PRO A 182 -4.80 2.36 0.01
C PRO A 182 -5.83 1.25 0.19
N GLU A 183 -6.82 1.45 1.06
CA GLU A 183 -7.90 0.51 1.32
C GLU A 183 -8.76 0.27 0.07
N GLY A 184 -9.15 1.33 -0.64
CA GLY A 184 -9.88 1.22 -1.91
C GLY A 184 -9.05 0.57 -3.02
N THR A 185 -7.74 0.79 -3.04
CA THR A 185 -6.83 0.17 -4.02
C THR A 185 -6.64 -1.32 -3.74
N ALA A 186 -6.47 -1.69 -2.46
CA ALA A 186 -6.17 -3.06 -2.05
C ALA A 186 -7.27 -4.07 -2.45
N THR A 187 -8.51 -3.64 -2.59
CA THR A 187 -9.62 -4.51 -3.01
C THR A 187 -9.50 -4.97 -4.47
N LEU A 188 -8.66 -4.32 -5.27
CA LEU A 188 -8.48 -4.58 -6.71
C LEU A 188 -7.17 -5.27 -7.06
N LEU A 189 -6.21 -5.31 -6.12
CA LEU A 189 -4.88 -5.84 -6.40
C LEU A 189 -4.86 -7.36 -6.29
N ASN A 190 -4.46 -8.05 -7.36
CA ASN A 190 -4.14 -9.47 -7.35
C ASN A 190 -2.78 -9.72 -6.70
N THR A 191 -1.84 -8.77 -6.82
CA THR A 191 -0.48 -8.89 -6.27
C THR A 191 0.00 -7.55 -5.75
N ILE A 192 0.47 -7.50 -4.51
CA ILE A 192 1.06 -6.30 -3.91
C ILE A 192 2.56 -6.27 -4.21
N LEU A 193 3.07 -5.10 -4.60
CA LEU A 193 4.47 -4.83 -4.89
C LEU A 193 5.04 -3.85 -3.82
N PRO A 194 5.37 -4.34 -2.61
CA PRO A 194 5.73 -3.47 -1.49
C PRO A 194 7.00 -2.65 -1.77
N GLY A 195 7.96 -3.20 -2.53
CA GLY A 195 9.23 -2.55 -2.85
C GLY A 195 9.08 -1.20 -3.57
N ILE A 196 8.04 -1.04 -4.41
CA ILE A 196 7.76 0.25 -5.06
C ILE A 196 7.34 1.29 -4.01
N SER A 197 6.43 0.91 -3.12
CA SER A 197 5.91 1.80 -2.07
C SER A 197 6.98 2.16 -1.04
N GLU A 198 7.84 1.20 -0.69
CA GLU A 198 9.01 1.40 0.17
C GLU A 198 10.00 2.38 -0.47
N ARG A 199 10.29 2.21 -1.76
CA ARG A 199 11.20 3.10 -2.48
C ARG A 199 10.67 4.54 -2.53
N MET A 200 9.37 4.71 -2.78
CA MET A 200 8.73 6.03 -2.77
C MET A 200 8.86 6.73 -1.42
N ARG A 201 8.60 6.01 -0.32
CA ARG A 201 8.80 6.54 1.03
C ARG A 201 10.26 6.87 1.29
N ALA A 202 11.19 5.98 0.93
CA ALA A 202 12.62 6.19 1.15
C ALA A 202 13.16 7.43 0.44
N VAL A 203 12.76 7.66 -0.81
CA VAL A 203 13.13 8.87 -1.56
C VAL A 203 12.52 10.11 -0.94
N SER A 204 11.22 10.06 -0.62
CA SER A 204 10.50 11.24 -0.09
C SER A 204 10.99 11.67 1.30
N VAL A 205 11.39 10.73 2.17
CA VAL A 205 11.88 11.02 3.53
C VAL A 205 13.19 11.83 3.52
N ALA A 206 13.99 11.75 2.46
CA ALA A 206 15.20 12.56 2.32
C ALA A 206 14.90 14.07 2.29
N THR A 207 13.70 14.45 1.83
CA THR A 207 13.27 15.85 1.71
C THR A 207 12.19 16.20 2.75
N ILE A 208 11.25 15.30 3.01
CA ILE A 208 10.09 15.51 3.87
C ILE A 208 10.04 14.38 4.91
N PRO A 209 10.45 14.62 6.17
CA PRO A 209 10.52 13.57 7.20
C PRO A 209 9.19 12.83 7.44
N THR A 210 8.07 13.54 7.29
CA THR A 210 6.72 12.97 7.49
C THR A 210 6.27 12.06 6.35
N ALA A 211 7.02 11.96 5.23
CA ALA A 211 6.65 11.11 4.11
C ALA A 211 6.61 9.61 4.49
N VAL A 212 7.26 9.22 5.58
CA VAL A 212 7.17 7.86 6.15
C VAL A 212 5.74 7.47 6.54
N LEU A 213 4.87 8.45 6.80
CA LEU A 213 3.47 8.22 7.18
C LEU A 213 2.57 7.83 6.00
N SER A 214 3.05 7.94 4.75
CA SER A 214 2.27 7.56 3.58
C SER A 214 2.00 6.05 3.56
N ARG A 215 0.73 5.69 3.59
CA ARG A 215 0.24 4.31 3.50
C ARG A 215 -0.01 3.85 2.05
N GLY A 216 0.38 4.66 1.07
CA GLY A 216 0.23 4.32 -0.35
C GLY A 216 0.81 2.94 -0.66
N ILE A 217 0.06 2.18 -1.46
CA ILE A 217 0.45 0.86 -1.95
C ILE A 217 0.62 0.87 -3.47
N ALA A 218 1.29 -0.16 -3.97
CA ALA A 218 1.47 -0.41 -5.40
C ALA A 218 1.25 -1.90 -5.65
N GLY A 219 0.71 -2.25 -6.81
CA GLY A 219 0.47 -3.64 -7.15
C GLY A 219 -0.07 -3.85 -8.55
N ILE A 220 -0.30 -5.11 -8.88
CA ILE A 220 -0.90 -5.55 -10.14
C ILE A 220 -2.39 -5.80 -9.92
N ALA A 221 -3.21 -5.27 -10.82
CA ALA A 221 -4.64 -5.52 -10.92
C ALA A 221 -4.98 -6.08 -12.30
N ASP A 222 -6.07 -6.84 -12.42
CA ASP A 222 -6.58 -7.27 -13.71
C ASP A 222 -7.15 -6.08 -14.50
N SER A 223 -6.85 -6.02 -15.79
CA SER A 223 -7.38 -5.05 -16.76
C SER A 223 -8.15 -5.78 -17.88
N VAL A 224 -8.79 -5.01 -18.76
CA VAL A 224 -9.54 -5.58 -19.88
C VAL A 224 -8.68 -6.53 -20.71
N GLY A 225 -9.27 -7.65 -21.14
CA GLY A 225 -8.60 -8.65 -21.99
C GLY A 225 -7.77 -9.69 -21.24
N ASN A 226 -7.87 -9.74 -19.90
CA ASN A 226 -6.98 -10.52 -19.01
C ASN A 226 -5.54 -10.01 -18.99
N ASN A 227 -5.30 -8.76 -19.36
CA ASN A 227 -3.98 -8.16 -19.25
C ASN A 227 -3.81 -7.55 -17.84
N GLY A 228 -2.68 -7.78 -17.17
CA GLY A 228 -2.44 -7.20 -15.83
C GLY A 228 -1.94 -5.75 -15.91
N ALA A 229 -2.46 -4.84 -15.10
CA ALA A 229 -2.08 -3.43 -15.06
C ALA A 229 -1.40 -3.06 -13.74
N LEU A 230 -0.50 -2.07 -13.79
CA LEU A 230 0.16 -1.53 -12.60
C LEU A 230 -0.69 -0.42 -11.98
N VAL A 231 -1.05 -0.55 -10.71
CA VAL A 231 -1.75 0.49 -9.93
C VAL A 231 -0.84 0.98 -8.83
N VAL A 232 -0.72 2.31 -8.68
CA VAL A 232 0.20 2.93 -7.72
C VAL A 232 -0.44 4.14 -7.03
N ASN A 233 -0.33 4.20 -5.70
CA ASN A 233 -0.79 5.34 -4.93
C ASN A 233 0.35 6.31 -4.60
N LEU A 234 0.24 7.55 -5.09
CA LEU A 234 1.15 8.63 -4.79
C LEU A 234 0.58 9.57 -3.71
N PRO A 235 1.44 10.22 -2.91
CA PRO A 235 1.00 11.26 -1.99
C PRO A 235 0.40 12.46 -2.72
N GLY A 236 -0.51 13.19 -2.07
CA GLY A 236 -1.29 14.27 -2.70
C GLY A 236 -0.54 15.57 -3.01
N SER A 237 0.78 15.66 -2.83
CA SER A 237 1.55 16.88 -3.09
C SER A 237 2.21 16.85 -4.47
N VAL A 238 2.29 18.00 -5.14
CA VAL A 238 2.88 18.13 -6.49
C VAL A 238 4.31 17.59 -6.56
N GLY A 239 5.13 17.87 -5.53
CA GLY A 239 6.50 17.37 -5.46
C GLY A 239 6.56 15.84 -5.36
N ALA A 240 5.74 15.26 -4.47
CA ALA A 240 5.71 13.81 -4.29
C ALA A 240 5.19 13.06 -5.51
N VAL A 241 4.25 13.66 -6.26
CA VAL A 241 3.78 13.12 -7.53
C VAL A 241 4.90 13.06 -8.56
N ARG A 242 5.67 14.14 -8.74
CA ARG A 242 6.79 14.17 -9.68
C ARG A 242 7.88 13.17 -9.30
N ASP A 243 8.24 13.11 -8.02
CA ASP A 243 9.20 12.13 -7.50
C ASP A 243 8.70 10.70 -7.74
N GLY A 244 7.41 10.45 -7.49
CA GLY A 244 6.76 9.18 -7.74
C GLY A 244 6.82 8.75 -9.21
N VAL A 245 6.45 9.64 -10.13
CA VAL A 245 6.51 9.37 -11.57
C VAL A 245 7.94 9.10 -12.03
N ALA A 246 8.92 9.87 -11.54
CA ALA A 246 10.34 9.64 -11.86
C ALA A 246 10.83 8.25 -11.40
N ILE A 247 10.35 7.76 -10.26
CA ILE A 247 10.64 6.39 -9.77
C ILE A 247 9.95 5.34 -10.65
N LEU A 248 8.71 5.60 -11.08
CA LEU A 248 7.92 4.65 -11.87
C LEU A 248 8.38 4.55 -13.32
N ALA A 249 8.85 5.65 -13.92
CA ALA A 249 9.21 5.73 -15.33
C ALA A 249 10.09 4.56 -15.83
N PRO A 250 11.20 4.17 -15.17
CA PRO A 250 12.01 3.03 -15.61
C PRO A 250 11.36 1.67 -15.34
N LEU A 251 10.40 1.59 -14.41
CA LEU A 251 9.77 0.33 -13.98
C LEU A 251 8.58 -0.07 -14.84
N VAL A 252 7.75 0.92 -15.20
CA VAL A 252 6.45 0.68 -15.88
C VAL A 252 6.62 -0.18 -17.11
N ARG A 253 7.59 0.14 -17.98
CA ARG A 253 7.80 -0.62 -19.23
C ARG A 253 8.15 -2.08 -18.96
N HIS A 254 9.05 -2.33 -18.01
CA HIS A 254 9.47 -3.68 -17.66
C HIS A 254 8.32 -4.48 -17.03
N VAL A 255 7.53 -3.84 -16.15
CA VAL A 255 6.38 -4.47 -15.52
C VAL A 255 5.32 -4.86 -16.56
N ILE A 256 5.00 -3.96 -17.51
CA ILE A 256 4.00 -4.28 -18.53
C ILE A 256 4.50 -5.37 -19.48
N ASP A 257 5.77 -5.32 -19.89
CA ASP A 257 6.38 -6.36 -20.71
C ASP A 257 6.29 -7.74 -20.06
N GLN A 258 6.55 -7.84 -18.75
CA GLN A 258 6.37 -9.09 -17.99
C GLN A 258 4.90 -9.54 -17.94
N LEU A 259 3.96 -8.61 -17.77
CA LEU A 259 2.53 -8.93 -17.73
C LEU A 259 1.98 -9.38 -19.09
N ASP A 260 2.63 -8.98 -20.17
CA ASP A 260 2.32 -9.41 -21.54
C ASP A 260 3.07 -10.70 -21.93
N GLY A 261 3.81 -11.32 -20.99
CA GLY A 261 4.51 -12.59 -21.18
C GLY A 261 5.93 -12.46 -21.76
N GLY A 262 6.53 -11.27 -21.70
CA GLY A 262 7.93 -11.03 -22.05
C GLY A 262 8.90 -11.73 -21.10
N ASP A 263 10.02 -12.19 -21.65
CA ASP A 263 11.11 -12.85 -20.92
C ASP A 263 12.15 -11.86 -20.37
N HIS A 264 12.89 -12.29 -19.34
CA HIS A 264 13.86 -11.49 -18.57
C HIS A 264 15.20 -11.25 -19.26
#